data_AF-A0AAU3HT04-F1
#
_entry.id   AF-A0AAU3HT04-F1
#
_cell.length_a   1.000
_cell.length_b   1.000
_cell.length_c   1.000
_cell.angle_alpha   90.00
_cell.angle_beta   90.00
_cell.angle_gamma   90.00
#
_symmetry.space_group_name_H-M   'P 1'
#
loop_
_entity.id
_entity.type
_entity.pdbx_description
1 polymer ?
#
loop_
_entity_poly.entity_id
_entity_poly.type
_entity_poly.pdbx_seq_one_letter_code
_entity_poly.pdbx_strand_id
1 'polypeptide(L)'
;MKETRQAARRRGRRRTLWALTPVALVAAGALVCLTVAFRPGHRADTGHPAASAAVGSRGTAAPGRESPAGSTSPTTTRSPGSAASPAESARPSTASARPSAPDASRTTATTASLAGRIRPGVGYRGVATTYDAGTGDGACSYGPSGDLMTAAMNHTDYETSKACGAYVLVRAAGGATVTVRITNECPTGCAPGQLDLSAQAFARLANPAAGRIPVTWKLLSPGDSGTVALRYKTGSSRYWCAVQVIGHRNPVARLELRADGGWRRLPRTDYNYFLAEDGGGCGGTIRITDIYGERLTVDGIALRPGTAQTTRLQFARH
;
A
#
# COMPACT_ATOMS: atom_id res chain seq x y z
N MET A 1 -31.77 -52.58 -39.70
CA MET A 1 -30.93 -52.78 -40.90
C MET A 1 -30.11 -51.53 -41.13
N LYS A 2 -28.77 -51.68 -41.09
CA LYS A 2 -27.70 -50.94 -41.82
C LYS A 2 -27.89 -49.44 -42.08
N GLU A 3 -27.16 -48.57 -41.38
CA GLU A 3 -25.76 -48.17 -41.65
C GLU A 3 -25.65 -46.88 -42.46
N THR A 4 -24.70 -46.08 -41.98
CA THR A 4 -24.13 -44.84 -42.47
C THR A 4 -23.50 -44.88 -43.87
N ARG A 5 -23.22 -43.68 -44.42
CA ARG A 5 -22.16 -43.30 -45.40
C ARG A 5 -22.52 -43.28 -46.89
N GLN A 6 -22.39 -42.09 -47.49
CA GLN A 6 -21.65 -41.78 -48.73
C GLN A 6 -21.80 -40.27 -48.99
N ALA A 7 -20.90 -39.38 -48.58
CA ALA A 7 -19.53 -39.18 -49.06
C ALA A 7 -19.40 -39.14 -50.60
N ALA A 8 -19.22 -37.90 -51.10
CA ALA A 8 -18.35 -37.54 -52.22
C ALA A 8 -18.62 -38.15 -53.59
N ARG A 9 -19.19 -37.34 -54.50
CA ARG A 9 -18.89 -37.37 -55.95
C ARG A 9 -19.47 -36.13 -56.64
N ARG A 10 -18.65 -35.09 -56.85
CA ARG A 10 -18.41 -34.49 -58.17
C ARG A 10 -17.34 -33.38 -58.08
N ARG A 11 -16.13 -33.81 -58.42
CA ARG A 11 -14.96 -33.02 -58.78
C ARG A 11 -15.21 -32.23 -60.08
N GLY A 12 -14.70 -30.99 -60.10
CA GLY A 12 -14.12 -30.31 -61.27
C GLY A 12 -15.13 -29.58 -62.16
N ARG A 13 -14.82 -28.43 -62.78
CA ARG A 13 -13.52 -27.94 -63.25
C ARG A 13 -13.71 -26.52 -63.84
N ARG A 14 -12.73 -25.60 -63.61
CA ARG A 14 -12.33 -24.35 -64.35
C ARG A 14 -11.94 -23.30 -63.27
N ARG A 15 -10.67 -23.07 -62.87
CA ARG A 15 -9.43 -22.67 -63.61
C ARG A 15 -9.77 -21.59 -64.64
N THR A 16 -9.35 -20.32 -64.50
CA THR A 16 -7.96 -19.77 -64.62
C THR A 16 -7.97 -18.32 -64.07
N LEU A 17 -7.12 -17.91 -63.10
CA LEU A 17 -5.74 -17.38 -63.21
C LEU A 17 -5.60 -16.08 -64.01
N TRP A 18 -5.18 -14.97 -63.36
CA TRP A 18 -4.25 -13.86 -63.75
C TRP A 18 -4.13 -12.97 -62.48
N ALA A 19 -3.20 -13.13 -61.54
CA ALA A 19 -1.74 -12.98 -61.53
C ALA A 19 -1.23 -11.51 -61.55
N LEU A 20 -0.46 -11.19 -60.50
CA LEU A 20 0.70 -10.27 -60.41
C LEU A 20 0.56 -8.91 -59.69
N THR A 21 1.23 -8.86 -58.53
CA THR A 21 1.87 -7.73 -57.84
C THR A 21 2.94 -7.02 -58.69
N PRO A 22 3.42 -5.84 -58.25
CA PRO A 22 4.82 -5.81 -57.82
C PRO A 22 5.11 -4.97 -56.56
N VAL A 23 6.20 -5.35 -55.89
CA VAL A 23 6.96 -4.64 -54.84
C VAL A 23 8.27 -4.12 -55.47
N ALA A 24 8.72 -2.91 -55.07
CA ALA A 24 10.12 -2.44 -54.87
C ALA A 24 10.26 -0.93 -55.19
N LEU A 25 10.54 -0.07 -54.20
CA LEU A 25 11.85 0.52 -53.81
C LEU A 25 12.15 1.87 -54.48
N VAL A 26 12.35 2.94 -53.70
CA VAL A 26 13.50 3.88 -53.79
C VAL A 26 13.73 4.56 -52.43
N ALA A 27 14.97 4.54 -51.96
CA ALA A 27 15.51 5.28 -50.83
C ALA A 27 16.24 6.56 -51.30
N ALA A 28 16.07 7.68 -50.60
CA ALA A 28 16.97 8.85 -50.50
C ALA A 28 16.30 9.89 -49.58
N GLY A 29 16.94 10.63 -48.69
CA GLY A 29 18.37 10.85 -48.49
C GLY A 29 18.68 11.38 -47.08
N ALA A 30 19.97 11.34 -46.78
CA ALA A 30 20.58 11.81 -45.55
C ALA A 30 20.92 13.32 -45.59
N LEU A 31 21.31 13.83 -44.42
CA LEU A 31 22.15 15.01 -44.16
C LEU A 31 21.46 16.39 -44.10
N VAL A 32 21.25 16.89 -42.88
CA VAL A 32 21.54 18.30 -42.52
C VAL A 32 22.17 18.37 -41.11
N CYS A 33 23.47 18.64 -41.12
CA CYS A 33 24.30 19.42 -40.19
C CYS A 33 24.22 19.20 -38.66
N LEU A 34 25.18 18.41 -38.17
CA LEU A 34 25.85 18.64 -36.89
C LEU A 34 26.81 19.84 -37.05
N THR A 35 26.76 20.83 -36.15
CA THR A 35 27.88 21.58 -35.53
C THR A 35 27.46 22.99 -35.11
N VAL A 36 27.30 23.24 -33.80
CA VAL A 36 27.94 24.40 -33.14
C VAL A 36 28.41 23.96 -31.75
N ALA A 37 29.71 23.71 -31.70
CA ALA A 37 30.67 23.99 -30.64
C ALA A 37 30.27 23.75 -29.16
N PHE A 38 30.85 22.67 -28.61
CA PHE A 38 31.54 22.77 -27.32
C PHE A 38 32.52 23.95 -27.36
N ARG A 39 32.35 24.92 -26.44
CA ARG A 39 33.45 25.81 -26.04
C ARG A 39 34.16 25.20 -24.83
N PRO A 40 35.43 24.79 -24.96
CA PRO A 40 36.34 24.73 -23.84
C PRO A 40 36.97 26.12 -23.64
N GLY A 41 37.15 26.54 -22.39
CA GLY A 41 38.05 27.64 -22.04
C GLY A 41 37.40 28.77 -21.24
N HIS A 42 37.48 28.68 -19.92
CA HIS A 42 38.43 29.51 -19.19
C HIS A 42 38.91 28.77 -17.94
N ARG A 43 40.23 28.61 -17.86
CA ARG A 43 40.98 28.19 -16.68
C ARG A 43 41.71 29.44 -16.17
N ALA A 44 41.95 29.42 -14.86
CA ALA A 44 42.76 30.35 -14.06
C ALA A 44 42.04 31.68 -13.77
N ASP A 45 42.00 32.20 -12.54
CA ASP A 45 43.04 32.15 -11.53
C ASP A 45 42.53 32.41 -10.10
N THR A 46 43.27 31.80 -9.16
CA THR A 46 43.63 32.27 -7.80
C THR A 46 42.61 32.98 -6.90
N GLY A 47 42.50 32.48 -5.66
CA GLY A 47 42.28 33.34 -4.50
C GLY A 47 41.46 32.73 -3.37
N HIS A 48 42.07 31.86 -2.57
CA HIS A 48 41.81 31.94 -1.13
C HIS A 48 42.52 33.20 -0.63
N PRO A 49 41.88 33.95 0.28
CA PRO A 49 42.52 34.04 1.57
C PRO A 49 41.58 33.63 2.71
N ALA A 50 42.17 32.88 3.62
CA ALA A 50 41.75 32.79 5.00
C ALA A 50 41.93 34.14 5.72
N ALA A 51 41.08 34.40 6.73
CA ALA A 51 41.34 35.17 7.96
C ALA A 51 40.00 35.67 8.52
N SER A 52 39.75 35.79 9.81
CA SER A 52 40.38 35.29 11.02
C SER A 52 39.40 35.59 12.18
N ALA A 53 39.65 34.96 13.32
CA ALA A 53 38.86 34.95 14.54
C ALA A 53 38.95 36.23 15.41
N ALA A 54 38.03 36.36 16.37
CA ALA A 54 38.25 36.83 17.75
C ALA A 54 36.99 36.46 18.60
N VAL A 55 37.04 35.59 19.64
CA VAL A 55 37.49 35.79 21.05
C VAL A 55 36.58 36.80 21.80
N GLY A 56 36.06 36.61 23.03
CA GLY A 56 36.16 35.62 24.13
C GLY A 56 34.93 35.84 25.06
N SER A 57 34.64 35.08 26.13
CA SER A 57 35.45 34.92 27.35
C SER A 57 34.88 33.83 28.28
N ARG A 58 35.72 33.44 29.24
CA ARG A 58 35.64 32.37 30.25
C ARG A 58 34.77 32.69 31.47
N GLY A 59 34.40 31.62 32.19
CA GLY A 59 34.24 31.52 33.65
C GLY A 59 33.82 30.08 34.02
N THR A 60 34.70 29.13 34.40
CA THR A 60 35.17 28.77 35.78
C THR A 60 34.00 28.70 36.80
N ALA A 61 33.76 27.69 37.64
CA ALA A 61 34.51 26.55 38.18
C ALA A 61 33.54 25.49 38.76
N ALA A 62 34.02 24.24 38.92
CA ALA A 62 33.43 23.13 39.69
C ALA A 62 33.73 23.29 41.22
N PRO A 63 33.61 22.29 42.15
CA PRO A 63 33.16 20.87 42.05
C PRO A 63 32.37 20.33 43.28
N GLY A 64 32.03 19.03 43.27
CA GLY A 64 31.75 18.20 44.47
C GLY A 64 30.96 16.93 44.11
N ARG A 65 31.59 15.73 44.02
CA ARG A 65 31.68 14.67 45.07
C ARG A 65 30.32 14.09 45.45
N GLU A 66 30.08 12.80 45.65
CA GLU A 66 30.85 11.55 45.70
C GLU A 66 29.76 10.46 45.78
N SER A 67 29.96 9.32 45.15
CA SER A 67 29.25 8.07 45.51
C SER A 67 30.09 7.39 46.61
N PRO A 68 29.50 6.64 47.56
CA PRO A 68 29.55 5.19 47.36
C PRO A 68 28.38 4.39 47.95
N ALA A 69 28.36 3.12 47.51
CA ALA A 69 27.48 2.03 47.89
C ALA A 69 27.56 1.63 49.39
N GLY A 70 26.49 0.96 49.87
CA GLY A 70 26.47 0.24 51.13
C GLY A 70 25.35 -0.81 51.18
N SER A 71 25.75 -2.08 51.17
CA SER A 71 24.93 -3.27 51.48
C SER A 71 24.31 -3.23 52.88
N THR A 72 23.17 -3.88 53.07
CA THR A 72 22.97 -5.06 53.98
C THR A 72 21.47 -5.26 54.32
N SER A 73 21.00 -6.51 54.20
CA SER A 73 19.82 -7.04 54.92
C SER A 73 20.20 -7.35 56.37
N PRO A 74 19.24 -7.45 57.32
CA PRO A 74 18.68 -8.79 57.62
C PRO A 74 17.19 -8.85 58.04
N THR A 75 16.64 -10.06 57.85
CA THR A 75 15.63 -10.87 58.59
C THR A 75 15.13 -10.30 59.94
N THR A 76 13.88 -10.41 60.42
CA THR A 76 12.90 -11.51 60.54
C THR A 76 11.57 -10.92 61.06
N THR A 77 10.41 -11.56 60.86
CA THR A 77 9.52 -12.05 61.94
C THR A 77 8.34 -12.83 61.34
N ARG A 78 8.08 -13.97 61.97
CA ARG A 78 7.17 -15.07 61.63
C ARG A 78 5.83 -14.90 62.37
N SER A 79 4.84 -15.68 61.93
CA SER A 79 3.80 -16.42 62.70
C SER A 79 2.31 -16.10 62.37
N PRO A 80 1.33 -16.99 62.68
CA PRO A 80 0.74 -17.90 61.68
C PRO A 80 -0.82 -18.02 61.72
N GLY A 81 -1.40 -18.89 60.89
CA GLY A 81 -2.78 -19.44 61.02
C GLY A 81 -3.30 -19.96 59.68
N SER A 82 -3.25 -21.28 59.41
CA SER A 82 -4.34 -22.26 59.63
C SER A 82 -5.64 -21.91 58.88
N ALA A 83 -6.39 -22.80 58.24
CA ALA A 83 -6.26 -24.18 57.77
C ALA A 83 -7.61 -24.48 57.04
N ALA A 84 -7.59 -25.49 56.18
CA ALA A 84 -8.72 -26.37 55.87
C ALA A 84 -9.91 -25.88 55.00
N SER A 85 -9.94 -26.47 53.81
CA SER A 85 -11.12 -26.91 53.04
C SER A 85 -12.02 -27.86 53.87
N PRO A 86 -13.28 -28.13 53.49
CA PRO A 86 -13.50 -29.26 52.58
C PRO A 86 -14.66 -29.12 51.58
N ALA A 87 -14.61 -30.03 50.60
CA ALA A 87 -15.64 -30.36 49.62
C ALA A 87 -16.87 -31.04 50.23
N GLU A 88 -18.03 -30.92 49.58
CA GLU A 88 -19.14 -31.86 49.75
C GLU A 88 -19.89 -32.14 48.45
N SER A 89 -20.48 -33.33 48.43
CA SER A 89 -20.77 -34.22 47.30
C SER A 89 -22.22 -34.12 46.78
N ALA A 90 -22.45 -34.84 45.69
CA ALA A 90 -23.62 -34.85 44.82
C ALA A 90 -24.93 -35.41 45.41
N ARG A 91 -26.06 -35.05 44.77
CA ARG A 91 -27.27 -35.90 44.67
C ARG A 91 -28.06 -35.60 43.38
N PRO A 92 -28.66 -36.60 42.70
CA PRO A 92 -29.22 -36.44 41.36
C PRO A 92 -30.69 -36.01 41.40
N SER A 93 -31.10 -35.21 40.41
CA SER A 93 -32.51 -34.88 40.15
C SER A 93 -32.90 -35.42 38.77
N THR A 94 -33.86 -36.35 38.79
CA THR A 94 -34.61 -36.85 37.63
C THR A 94 -35.52 -35.76 37.07
N ALA A 95 -35.39 -35.42 35.80
CA ALA A 95 -36.34 -34.56 35.09
C ALA A 95 -36.60 -35.08 33.66
N SER A 96 -37.89 -35.17 33.34
CA SER A 96 -38.51 -35.71 32.14
C SER A 96 -37.93 -35.21 30.81
N ALA A 97 -37.78 -36.15 29.88
CA ALA A 97 -37.51 -35.87 28.46
C ALA A 97 -38.66 -35.08 27.81
N ARG A 98 -38.34 -33.87 27.34
CA ARG A 98 -39.18 -33.07 26.44
C ARG A 98 -38.58 -33.18 25.03
N PRO A 99 -39.40 -33.33 23.96
CA PRO A 99 -38.86 -33.49 22.61
C PRO A 99 -38.13 -32.22 22.14
N SER A 100 -36.90 -32.38 21.67
CA SER A 100 -36.09 -31.33 21.08
C SER A 100 -36.72 -30.85 19.77
N ALA A 101 -37.06 -29.56 19.69
CA ALA A 101 -37.35 -28.89 18.42
C ALA A 101 -36.08 -28.89 17.54
N PRO A 102 -36.20 -28.97 16.21
CA PRO A 102 -35.04 -28.94 15.33
C PRO A 102 -34.36 -27.58 15.48
N ASP A 103 -33.08 -27.63 15.86
CA ASP A 103 -32.18 -26.49 15.88
C ASP A 103 -32.07 -25.95 14.46
N ALA A 104 -32.81 -24.87 14.19
CA ALA A 104 -32.68 -24.12 12.96
C ALA A 104 -31.27 -23.52 12.98
N SER A 105 -30.33 -24.27 12.40
CA SER A 105 -28.96 -23.84 12.13
C SER A 105 -29.02 -22.49 11.46
N ARG A 106 -28.86 -21.45 12.28
CA ARG A 106 -28.84 -20.06 11.88
C ARG A 106 -27.51 -19.90 11.15
N THR A 107 -27.52 -20.11 9.84
CA THR A 107 -26.37 -19.83 8.97
C THR A 107 -26.10 -18.34 9.11
N THR A 108 -25.19 -17.98 10.01
CA THR A 108 -24.63 -16.63 10.05
C THR A 108 -23.96 -16.43 8.71
N ALA A 109 -24.59 -15.63 7.85
CA ALA A 109 -23.95 -15.09 6.67
C ALA A 109 -22.76 -14.26 7.18
N THR A 110 -21.60 -14.90 7.29
CA THR A 110 -20.33 -14.20 7.50
C THR A 110 -20.21 -13.27 6.31
N THR A 111 -20.45 -11.98 6.55
CA THR A 111 -20.18 -10.95 5.54
C THR A 111 -18.72 -11.14 5.16
N ALA A 112 -18.47 -11.56 3.92
CA ALA A 112 -17.12 -11.80 3.45
C ALA A 112 -16.29 -10.53 3.69
N SER A 113 -15.17 -10.68 4.41
CA SER A 113 -14.30 -9.55 4.73
C SER A 113 -13.88 -8.84 3.45
N LEU A 114 -13.99 -7.51 3.43
CA LEU A 114 -13.51 -6.69 2.32
C LEU A 114 -11.98 -6.54 2.33
N ALA A 115 -11.33 -6.96 3.42
CA ALA A 115 -9.89 -6.97 3.53
C ALA A 115 -9.27 -8.07 2.65
N GLY A 116 -8.23 -7.71 1.91
CA GLY A 116 -7.44 -8.63 1.10
C GLY A 116 -6.36 -9.34 1.93
N ARG A 117 -5.14 -9.30 1.40
CA ARG A 117 -3.93 -9.88 2.00
C ARG A 117 -3.51 -9.20 3.29
N ILE A 118 -3.63 -7.87 3.34
CA ILE A 118 -3.32 -7.06 4.52
C ILE A 118 -4.61 -6.85 5.32
N ARG A 119 -4.64 -7.40 6.54
CA ARG A 119 -5.85 -7.50 7.36
C ARG A 119 -5.71 -6.74 8.68
N PRO A 120 -6.80 -6.14 9.18
CA PRO A 120 -6.82 -5.56 10.52
C PRO A 120 -6.48 -6.60 11.59
N GLY A 121 -5.73 -6.19 12.62
CA GLY A 121 -5.37 -7.04 13.76
C GLY A 121 -4.35 -8.16 13.48
N VAL A 122 -3.97 -8.39 12.22
CA VAL A 122 -2.98 -9.42 11.86
C VAL A 122 -1.57 -8.84 11.91
N GLY A 123 -0.67 -9.55 12.61
CA GLY A 123 0.76 -9.30 12.59
C GLY A 123 1.45 -10.17 11.53
N TYR A 124 2.31 -9.55 10.75
CA TYR A 124 3.08 -10.19 9.69
C TYR A 124 4.56 -10.23 10.09
N ARG A 125 5.25 -11.28 9.65
CA ARG A 125 6.70 -11.43 9.83
C ARG A 125 7.37 -11.37 8.47
N GLY A 126 8.55 -10.78 8.41
CA GLY A 126 9.34 -10.73 7.20
C GLY A 126 10.69 -10.10 7.43
N VAL A 127 11.26 -9.59 6.34
CA VAL A 127 12.49 -8.82 6.36
C VAL A 127 12.23 -7.43 5.81
N ALA A 128 13.00 -6.45 6.26
CA ALA A 128 13.08 -5.15 5.63
C ALA A 128 14.41 -5.01 4.89
N THR A 129 14.36 -4.49 3.68
CA THR A 129 15.50 -4.05 2.88
C THR A 129 15.36 -2.57 2.54
N THR A 130 16.29 -2.02 1.76
CA THR A 130 16.23 -0.65 1.26
C THR A 130 16.24 -0.59 -0.26
N TYR A 131 15.49 0.34 -0.83
CA TYR A 131 15.56 0.72 -2.24
C TYR A 131 15.67 2.24 -2.42
N ASP A 132 16.05 2.65 -3.62
CA ASP A 132 15.94 4.04 -4.04
C ASP A 132 14.47 4.36 -4.37
N ALA A 133 13.82 5.07 -3.46
CA ALA A 133 12.42 5.47 -3.61
C ALA A 133 12.20 6.63 -4.60
N GLY A 134 13.27 7.27 -5.09
CA GLY A 134 13.18 8.48 -5.89
C GLY A 134 12.33 9.55 -5.18
N THR A 135 11.25 9.97 -5.83
CA THR A 135 10.29 10.94 -5.26
C THR A 135 9.21 10.29 -4.38
N GLY A 136 9.14 8.96 -4.30
CA GLY A 136 8.14 8.22 -3.54
C GLY A 136 6.82 7.98 -4.28
N ASP A 137 6.73 8.34 -5.56
CA ASP A 137 5.54 8.16 -6.41
C ASP A 137 5.13 6.68 -6.51
N GLY A 138 6.11 5.85 -6.92
CA GLY A 138 6.01 4.40 -7.00
C GLY A 138 4.88 3.89 -7.91
N ALA A 139 4.68 2.58 -7.89
CA ALA A 139 3.60 1.92 -8.62
C ALA A 139 2.21 2.46 -8.24
N CYS A 140 2.03 2.95 -7.00
CA CYS A 140 0.75 3.50 -6.55
C CYS A 140 0.40 4.87 -7.15
N SER A 141 1.31 5.50 -7.93
CA SER A 141 1.05 6.74 -8.66
C SER A 141 0.55 7.89 -7.78
N TYR A 142 1.08 8.06 -6.56
CA TYR A 142 0.63 9.12 -5.64
C TYR A 142 1.23 10.50 -5.94
N GLY A 143 2.29 10.57 -6.71
CA GLY A 143 3.16 11.72 -6.89
C GLY A 143 4.25 11.81 -5.81
N PRO A 144 5.07 12.87 -5.85
CA PRO A 144 6.16 13.07 -4.89
C PRO A 144 5.68 13.12 -3.43
N SER A 145 6.44 12.50 -2.53
CA SER A 145 6.28 12.60 -1.07
C SER A 145 7.42 13.42 -0.46
N GLY A 146 7.11 14.26 0.53
CA GLY A 146 8.10 15.13 1.17
C GLY A 146 9.01 14.42 2.18
N ASP A 147 8.49 13.48 2.97
CA ASP A 147 9.23 12.82 4.06
C ASP A 147 9.86 11.48 3.66
N LEU A 148 9.42 10.93 2.52
CA LEU A 148 9.75 9.59 2.04
C LEU A 148 9.58 8.50 3.10
N MET A 149 8.61 8.60 4.02
CA MET A 149 8.25 7.51 4.94
C MET A 149 7.41 6.47 4.22
N THR A 150 8.02 5.80 3.25
CA THR A 150 7.34 4.90 2.30
C THR A 150 7.98 3.52 2.24
N ALA A 151 7.21 2.56 1.73
CA ALA A 151 7.69 1.22 1.45
C ALA A 151 7.07 0.65 0.17
N ALA A 152 7.81 -0.26 -0.46
CA ALA A 152 7.32 -1.19 -1.45
C ALA A 152 6.94 -2.52 -0.81
N MET A 153 5.89 -3.16 -1.33
CA MET A 153 5.49 -4.52 -0.94
C MET A 153 5.73 -5.49 -2.08
N ASN A 154 6.02 -6.75 -1.74
CA ASN A 154 6.06 -7.84 -2.71
C ASN A 154 4.72 -7.97 -3.46
N HIS A 155 4.76 -8.55 -4.67
CA HIS A 155 3.59 -8.74 -5.52
C HIS A 155 2.38 -9.38 -4.83
N THR A 156 2.62 -10.37 -3.97
CA THR A 156 1.53 -11.10 -3.27
C THR A 156 0.79 -10.19 -2.30
N ASP A 157 1.50 -9.42 -1.48
CA ASP A 157 0.86 -8.55 -0.49
C ASP A 157 0.44 -7.19 -1.06
N TYR A 158 1.05 -6.74 -2.16
CA TYR A 158 0.62 -5.57 -2.94
C TYR A 158 -0.78 -5.77 -3.54
N GLU A 159 -1.07 -6.99 -3.99
CA GLU A 159 -2.38 -7.49 -4.42
C GLU A 159 -3.07 -6.54 -5.43
N THR A 160 -2.41 -6.28 -6.56
CA THR A 160 -2.89 -5.37 -7.62
C THR A 160 -3.31 -4.01 -7.05
N SER A 161 -2.37 -3.36 -6.37
CA SER A 161 -2.53 -2.05 -5.73
C SER A 161 -3.55 -1.96 -4.59
N LYS A 162 -4.13 -3.07 -4.11
CA LYS A 162 -5.02 -3.03 -2.93
C LYS A 162 -4.28 -2.58 -1.66
N ALA A 163 -2.96 -2.78 -1.59
CA ALA A 163 -2.13 -2.27 -0.51
C ALA A 163 -1.85 -0.76 -0.62
N CYS A 164 -2.06 -0.13 -1.78
CA CYS A 164 -1.66 1.25 -2.00
C CYS A 164 -2.33 2.21 -1.03
N GLY A 165 -1.50 3.00 -0.34
CA GLY A 165 -1.92 3.97 0.65
C GLY A 165 -2.18 3.39 2.04
N ALA A 166 -2.05 2.07 2.23
CA ALA A 166 -2.05 1.49 3.55
C ALA A 166 -0.91 2.07 4.40
N TYR A 167 -1.18 2.31 5.68
CA TYR A 167 -0.16 2.62 6.66
C TYR A 167 0.18 1.37 7.45
N VAL A 168 1.46 1.05 7.57
CA VAL A 168 1.91 -0.09 8.39
C VAL A 168 2.90 0.37 9.44
N LEU A 169 2.75 -0.18 10.66
CA LEU A 169 3.76 -0.05 11.71
C LEU A 169 4.77 -1.17 11.52
N VAL A 170 6.01 -0.83 11.21
CA VAL A 170 7.13 -1.76 11.10
C VAL A 170 7.92 -1.74 12.39
N ARG A 171 8.28 -2.92 12.89
CA ARG A 171 9.07 -3.11 14.12
C ARG A 171 10.27 -4.00 13.83
N ALA A 172 11.47 -3.50 14.10
CA ALA A 172 12.70 -4.28 14.07
C ALA A 172 12.84 -5.13 15.35
N ALA A 173 13.64 -6.21 15.27
CA ALA A 173 13.90 -7.08 16.41
C ALA A 173 14.48 -6.34 17.64
N GLY A 174 15.28 -5.29 17.42
CA GLY A 174 15.82 -4.42 18.48
C GLY A 174 14.81 -3.48 19.13
N GLY A 175 13.53 -3.52 18.73
CA GLY A 175 12.45 -2.75 19.35
C GLY A 175 12.14 -1.41 18.70
N ALA A 176 13.02 -0.90 17.83
CA ALA A 176 12.78 0.28 17.02
C ALA A 176 11.56 0.10 16.10
N THR A 177 10.81 1.19 15.88
CA THR A 177 9.59 1.18 15.06
C THR A 177 9.53 2.38 14.13
N VAL A 178 8.91 2.19 12.97
CA VAL A 178 8.58 3.26 12.02
C VAL A 178 7.22 3.00 11.40
N THR A 179 6.44 4.06 11.18
CA THR A 179 5.22 3.99 10.38
C THR A 179 5.56 4.38 8.95
N VAL A 180 5.14 3.58 7.98
CA VAL A 180 5.35 3.87 6.56
C VAL A 180 4.06 3.72 5.78
N ARG A 181 3.95 4.50 4.69
CA ARG A 181 2.88 4.37 3.71
C ARG A 181 3.32 3.47 2.56
N ILE A 182 2.46 2.55 2.14
CA ILE A 182 2.74 1.70 0.97
C ILE A 182 2.48 2.52 -0.29
N THR A 183 3.54 2.79 -1.06
CA THR A 183 3.47 3.59 -2.30
C THR A 183 4.02 2.88 -3.52
N ASN A 184 4.67 1.72 -3.34
CA ASN A 184 5.31 1.02 -4.45
C ASN A 184 5.10 -0.50 -4.37
N GLU A 185 5.41 -1.16 -5.48
CA GLU A 185 5.49 -2.60 -5.60
C GLU A 185 6.96 -3.00 -5.78
N CYS A 186 7.36 -4.10 -5.12
CA CYS A 186 8.57 -4.84 -5.41
C CYS A 186 8.14 -6.10 -6.19
N PRO A 187 8.11 -6.04 -7.54
CA PRO A 187 7.43 -7.06 -8.34
C PRO A 187 8.18 -8.40 -8.35
N THR A 188 9.51 -8.37 -8.30
CA THR A 188 10.37 -9.58 -8.29
C THR A 188 11.44 -9.46 -7.20
N GLY A 189 11.80 -10.60 -6.60
CA GLY A 189 12.86 -10.67 -5.58
C GLY A 189 12.43 -10.39 -4.14
N CYS A 190 11.23 -9.85 -3.90
CA CYS A 190 10.66 -9.70 -2.57
C CYS A 190 9.73 -10.87 -2.20
N ALA A 191 9.97 -11.50 -1.05
CA ALA A 191 9.11 -12.57 -0.54
C ALA A 191 7.82 -12.02 0.10
N PRO A 192 6.74 -12.81 0.19
CA PRO A 192 5.60 -12.49 1.05
C PRO A 192 6.03 -12.09 2.47
N GLY A 193 5.48 -11.02 3.00
CA GLY A 193 5.87 -10.40 4.27
C GLY A 193 7.08 -9.47 4.22
N GLN A 194 7.87 -9.45 3.13
CA GLN A 194 8.99 -8.51 2.96
C GLN A 194 8.49 -7.10 2.63
N LEU A 195 9.15 -6.11 3.25
CA LEU A 195 9.01 -4.68 2.93
C LEU A 195 10.33 -4.16 2.38
N ASP A 196 10.28 -3.44 1.27
CA ASP A 196 11.44 -2.69 0.78
C ASP A 196 11.24 -1.22 1.15
N LEU A 197 12.01 -0.72 2.11
CA LEU A 197 11.80 0.60 2.69
C LEU A 197 12.58 1.65 1.91
N SER A 198 12.11 2.90 1.92
CA SER A 198 13.00 4.01 1.58
C SER A 198 14.20 4.05 2.53
N ALA A 199 15.30 4.66 2.09
CA ALA A 199 16.48 4.85 2.94
C ALA A 199 16.14 5.59 4.25
N GLN A 200 15.25 6.58 4.18
CA GLN A 200 14.79 7.39 5.31
C GLN A 200 14.02 6.55 6.33
N ALA A 201 13.12 5.68 5.86
CA ALA A 201 12.35 4.80 6.73
C ALA A 201 13.22 3.71 7.36
N PHE A 202 14.14 3.11 6.59
CA PHE A 202 15.03 2.07 7.11
C PHE A 202 16.00 2.60 8.17
N ALA A 203 16.52 3.83 7.98
CA ALA A 203 17.39 4.47 8.96
C ALA A 203 16.73 4.71 10.32
N ARG A 204 15.38 4.68 10.41
CA ARG A 204 14.64 4.70 11.69
C ARG A 204 14.66 3.36 12.42
N LEU A 205 14.95 2.26 11.72
CA LEU A 205 14.92 0.90 12.26
C LEU A 205 16.31 0.34 12.57
N ALA A 206 17.29 0.62 11.71
CA ALA A 206 18.65 0.08 11.84
C ALA A 206 19.69 0.96 11.13
N ASN A 207 20.97 0.70 11.43
CA ASN A 207 22.08 1.25 10.67
C ASN A 207 21.93 0.82 9.19
N PRO A 208 21.98 1.75 8.21
CA PRO A 208 21.89 1.42 6.79
C PRO A 208 22.87 0.32 6.33
N ALA A 209 24.05 0.23 6.94
CA ALA A 209 25.04 -0.81 6.63
C ALA A 209 24.56 -2.24 6.94
N ALA A 210 23.51 -2.41 7.74
CA ALA A 210 22.90 -3.72 7.97
C ALA A 210 22.26 -4.30 6.71
N GLY A 211 21.74 -3.43 5.81
CA GLY A 211 21.17 -3.77 4.49
C GLY A 211 19.88 -4.60 4.50
N ARG A 212 19.75 -5.55 5.42
CA ARG A 212 18.61 -6.46 5.57
C ARG A 212 18.42 -6.80 7.04
N ILE A 213 17.23 -6.57 7.56
CA ILE A 213 16.91 -6.84 8.97
C ILE A 213 15.60 -7.62 9.11
N PRO A 214 15.47 -8.50 10.12
CA PRO A 214 14.20 -9.12 10.45
C PRO A 214 13.23 -8.08 11.03
N VAL A 215 11.99 -8.09 10.56
CA VAL A 215 10.93 -7.20 11.03
C VAL A 215 9.61 -7.93 11.25
N THR A 216 8.77 -7.31 12.06
CA THR A 216 7.33 -7.57 12.07
C THR A 216 6.60 -6.31 11.65
N TRP A 217 5.41 -6.45 11.09
CA TRP A 217 4.58 -5.30 10.77
C TRP A 217 3.09 -5.59 10.90
N LYS A 218 2.31 -4.54 11.07
CA LYS A 218 0.84 -4.60 11.14
C LYS A 218 0.22 -3.40 10.47
N LEU A 219 -0.99 -3.57 9.94
CA LEU A 219 -1.80 -2.49 9.40
C LEU A 219 -2.17 -1.49 10.52
N LEU A 220 -2.22 -0.20 10.18
CA LEU A 220 -2.68 0.89 11.03
C LEU A 220 -3.87 1.63 10.41
N SER A 221 -4.60 2.34 11.27
CA SER A 221 -5.51 3.43 10.92
C SER A 221 -5.07 4.70 11.68
N PRO A 222 -4.17 5.53 11.12
CA PRO A 222 -3.64 6.70 11.82
C PRO A 222 -4.73 7.76 12.09
N GLY A 223 -4.76 8.30 13.31
CA GLY A 223 -5.75 9.31 13.71
C GLY A 223 -5.49 10.70 13.13
N ASP A 224 -4.22 10.99 12.86
CA ASP A 224 -3.64 12.23 12.34
C ASP A 224 -3.64 12.32 10.80
N SER A 225 -4.25 11.35 10.11
CA SER A 225 -4.46 11.46 8.67
C SER A 225 -5.38 12.64 8.35
N GLY A 226 -5.01 13.44 7.34
CA GLY A 226 -5.82 14.53 6.79
C GLY A 226 -7.14 14.03 6.18
N THR A 227 -7.74 14.78 5.25
CA THR A 227 -8.98 14.34 4.58
C THR A 227 -8.69 13.60 3.28
N VAL A 228 -9.66 12.80 2.84
CA VAL A 228 -9.61 12.13 1.54
C VAL A 228 -9.64 13.16 0.42
N ALA A 229 -8.82 12.95 -0.61
CA ALA A 229 -8.88 13.66 -1.87
C ALA A 229 -9.12 12.68 -3.03
N LEU A 230 -9.71 13.19 -4.11
CA LEU A 230 -9.96 12.43 -5.33
C LEU A 230 -9.23 13.08 -6.50
N ARG A 231 -8.59 12.26 -7.33
CA ARG A 231 -7.91 12.70 -8.54
C ARG A 231 -8.38 11.90 -9.74
N TYR A 232 -8.90 12.60 -10.74
CA TYR A 232 -9.05 12.02 -12.07
C TYR A 232 -7.69 11.94 -12.74
N LYS A 233 -7.35 10.80 -13.35
CA LYS A 233 -6.10 10.62 -14.08
C LYS A 233 -6.05 11.60 -15.26
N THR A 234 -4.86 12.11 -15.60
CA THR A 234 -4.62 12.80 -16.87
C THR A 234 -5.17 11.97 -18.04
N GLY A 235 -5.93 12.63 -18.92
CA GLY A 235 -6.66 11.98 -20.02
C GLY A 235 -8.11 11.57 -19.69
N SER A 236 -8.56 11.71 -18.43
CA SER A 236 -9.96 11.46 -18.09
C SER A 236 -10.89 12.47 -18.76
N SER A 237 -12.05 12.00 -19.20
CA SER A 237 -13.13 12.74 -19.81
C SER A 237 -14.48 12.14 -19.39
N ARG A 238 -15.59 12.66 -19.91
CA ARG A 238 -16.92 12.05 -19.75
C ARG A 238 -17.08 10.73 -20.48
N TYR A 239 -16.18 10.40 -21.40
CA TYR A 239 -16.22 9.18 -22.23
C TYR A 239 -15.33 8.06 -21.70
N TRP A 240 -14.40 8.39 -20.81
CA TRP A 240 -13.50 7.46 -20.14
C TRP A 240 -12.92 8.17 -18.93
N CYS A 241 -12.88 7.53 -17.75
CA CYS A 241 -12.14 8.12 -16.64
C CYS A 241 -11.48 7.07 -15.76
N ALA A 242 -10.43 7.51 -15.08
CA ALA A 242 -9.76 6.75 -14.04
C ALA A 242 -9.67 7.61 -12.78
N VAL A 243 -10.09 7.08 -11.64
CA VAL A 243 -10.15 7.82 -10.36
C VAL A 243 -9.19 7.21 -9.35
N GLN A 244 -8.39 8.05 -8.70
CA GLN A 244 -7.54 7.66 -7.58
C GLN A 244 -8.06 8.29 -6.29
N VAL A 245 -8.00 7.50 -5.21
CA VAL A 245 -8.29 7.96 -3.84
C VAL A 245 -6.98 8.23 -3.12
N ILE A 246 -6.85 9.41 -2.53
CA ILE A 246 -5.62 9.92 -1.90
C ILE A 246 -5.95 10.31 -0.45
N GLY A 247 -5.01 10.13 0.47
CA GLY A 247 -5.15 10.59 1.87
C GLY A 247 -6.13 9.76 2.72
N HIS A 248 -6.59 8.62 2.22
CA HIS A 248 -7.38 7.67 3.02
C HIS A 248 -6.52 7.05 4.14
N ARG A 249 -7.09 6.92 5.34
CA ARG A 249 -6.38 6.30 6.48
C ARG A 249 -6.48 4.78 6.54
N ASN A 250 -7.52 4.24 5.88
CA ASN A 250 -7.80 2.82 5.78
C ASN A 250 -7.69 2.39 4.31
N PRO A 251 -7.15 1.20 4.00
CA PRO A 251 -7.11 0.71 2.62
C PRO A 251 -8.49 0.74 1.95
N VAL A 252 -8.53 1.22 0.72
CA VAL A 252 -9.78 1.31 -0.07
C VAL A 252 -10.09 -0.04 -0.71
N ALA A 253 -11.22 -0.64 -0.37
CA ALA A 253 -11.66 -1.90 -0.97
C ALA A 253 -12.38 -1.69 -2.31
N ARG A 254 -13.11 -0.59 -2.46
CA ARG A 254 -13.98 -0.35 -3.61
C ARG A 254 -14.15 1.13 -3.93
N LEU A 255 -14.28 1.44 -5.21
CA LEU A 255 -14.80 2.71 -5.69
C LEU A 255 -15.95 2.45 -6.67
N GLU A 256 -16.99 3.24 -6.54
CA GLU A 256 -18.20 3.18 -7.36
C GLU A 256 -18.56 4.57 -7.89
N LEU A 257 -19.04 4.65 -9.12
CA LEU A 257 -19.61 5.86 -9.71
C LEU A 257 -21.13 5.75 -9.76
N ARG A 258 -21.82 6.86 -9.54
CA ARG A 258 -23.26 6.96 -9.79
C ARG A 258 -23.50 7.13 -11.29
N ALA A 259 -24.32 6.25 -11.86
CA ALA A 259 -24.77 6.28 -13.24
C ALA A 259 -26.30 6.10 -13.30
N ASP A 260 -26.89 6.18 -14.50
CA ASP A 260 -28.35 6.22 -14.72
C ASP A 260 -29.10 4.97 -14.17
N GLY A 261 -28.38 3.85 -13.98
CA GLY A 261 -28.91 2.61 -13.40
C GLY A 261 -28.54 2.34 -11.94
N GLY A 262 -27.88 3.28 -11.25
CA GLY A 262 -27.45 3.14 -9.86
C GLY A 262 -25.94 3.24 -9.65
N TRP A 263 -25.40 2.42 -8.75
CA TRP A 263 -23.99 2.43 -8.41
C TRP A 263 -23.23 1.40 -9.24
N ARG A 264 -22.25 1.86 -10.01
CA ARG A 264 -21.35 0.99 -10.78
C ARG A 264 -20.02 0.86 -10.07
N ARG A 265 -19.63 -0.37 -9.72
CA ARG A 265 -18.29 -0.68 -9.23
C ARG A 265 -17.26 -0.60 -10.34
N LEU A 266 -16.15 0.08 -10.07
CA LEU A 266 -15.03 0.16 -10.98
C LEU A 266 -13.96 -0.90 -10.64
N PRO A 267 -13.34 -1.54 -11.65
CA PRO A 267 -12.12 -2.32 -11.47
C PRO A 267 -10.95 -1.42 -11.05
N ARG A 268 -10.07 -1.96 -10.20
CA ARG A 268 -8.83 -1.33 -9.74
C ARG A 268 -7.66 -1.83 -10.59
N THR A 269 -6.80 -0.92 -11.04
CA THR A 269 -5.57 -1.26 -11.77
C THR A 269 -4.40 -1.52 -10.83
N ASP A 270 -3.34 -2.10 -11.36
CA ASP A 270 -2.03 -2.25 -10.70
C ASP A 270 -1.37 -0.90 -10.35
N TYR A 271 -1.72 0.20 -11.05
CA TYR A 271 -1.24 1.54 -10.77
C TYR A 271 -2.16 2.41 -9.87
N ASN A 272 -3.05 1.78 -9.09
CA ASN A 272 -3.91 2.42 -8.07
C ASN A 272 -4.90 3.48 -8.63
N TYR A 273 -5.49 3.19 -9.78
CA TYR A 273 -6.68 3.90 -10.25
C TYR A 273 -7.85 2.95 -10.44
N PHE A 274 -9.06 3.49 -10.34
CA PHE A 274 -10.32 2.80 -10.59
C PHE A 274 -10.91 3.26 -11.92
N LEU A 275 -11.15 2.34 -12.85
CA LEU A 275 -11.41 2.66 -14.27
C LEU A 275 -12.88 2.53 -14.65
N ALA A 276 -13.38 3.54 -15.38
CA ALA A 276 -14.64 3.51 -16.10
C ALA A 276 -14.34 3.64 -17.60
N GLU A 277 -14.26 2.50 -18.29
CA GLU A 277 -13.80 2.44 -19.69
C GLU A 277 -14.76 3.09 -20.69
N ASP A 278 -16.05 3.13 -20.37
CA ASP A 278 -17.12 3.70 -21.20
C ASP A 278 -17.58 5.09 -20.73
N GLY A 279 -16.90 5.66 -19.72
CA GLY A 279 -17.24 6.97 -19.17
C GLY A 279 -18.47 7.01 -18.26
N GLY A 280 -19.16 5.88 -18.06
CA GLY A 280 -20.39 5.83 -17.26
C GLY A 280 -20.19 6.34 -15.84
N GLY A 281 -20.86 7.45 -15.50
CA GLY A 281 -20.78 8.10 -14.19
C GLY A 281 -19.54 8.99 -13.95
N CYS A 282 -18.69 9.18 -14.95
CA CYS A 282 -17.54 10.09 -14.85
C CYS A 282 -17.99 11.54 -14.63
N GLY A 283 -17.41 12.21 -13.63
CA GLY A 283 -17.85 13.53 -13.17
C GLY A 283 -19.11 13.53 -12.29
N GLY A 284 -19.72 12.36 -12.04
CA GLY A 284 -20.84 12.20 -11.13
C GLY A 284 -20.41 11.94 -9.68
N THR A 285 -21.38 11.59 -8.83
CA THR A 285 -21.14 11.22 -7.43
C THR A 285 -20.28 9.95 -7.33
N ILE A 286 -19.32 9.97 -6.41
CA ILE A 286 -18.37 8.89 -6.16
C ILE A 286 -18.68 8.27 -4.80
N ARG A 287 -18.70 6.94 -4.71
CA ARG A 287 -18.75 6.22 -3.43
C ARG A 287 -17.49 5.40 -3.24
N ILE A 288 -16.88 5.55 -2.09
CA ILE A 288 -15.62 4.89 -1.72
C ILE A 288 -15.94 4.00 -0.52
N THR A 289 -15.52 2.73 -0.57
CA THR A 289 -15.66 1.79 0.57
C THR A 289 -14.28 1.36 1.03
N ASP A 290 -14.00 1.45 2.32
CA ASP A 290 -12.78 0.92 2.91
C ASP A 290 -12.89 -0.59 3.22
N ILE A 291 -11.80 -1.18 3.69
CA ILE A 291 -11.78 -2.60 4.08
C ILE A 291 -12.61 -2.94 5.33
N TYR A 292 -13.03 -1.93 6.11
CA TYR A 292 -13.91 -2.11 7.27
C TYR A 292 -15.40 -2.05 6.88
N GLY A 293 -15.70 -1.65 5.64
CA GLY A 293 -17.04 -1.59 5.07
C GLY A 293 -17.71 -0.22 5.22
N GLU A 294 -17.01 0.76 5.77
CA GLU A 294 -17.51 2.14 5.81
C GLU A 294 -17.55 2.71 4.40
N ARG A 295 -18.60 3.49 4.11
CA ARG A 295 -18.80 4.11 2.80
C ARG A 295 -18.80 5.63 2.94
N LEU A 296 -17.93 6.28 2.17
CA LEU A 296 -17.94 7.72 1.97
C LEU A 296 -18.59 8.01 0.62
N THR A 297 -19.57 8.92 0.58
CA THR A 297 -20.17 9.44 -0.64
C THR A 297 -19.68 10.86 -0.87
N VAL A 298 -19.07 11.09 -2.03
CA VAL A 298 -18.48 12.36 -2.42
C VAL A 298 -19.26 12.92 -3.61
N ASP A 299 -19.98 14.00 -3.39
CA ASP A 299 -20.67 14.78 -4.42
C ASP A 299 -19.80 15.92 -4.93
N GLY A 300 -20.09 16.42 -6.13
CA GLY A 300 -19.53 17.68 -6.63
C GLY A 300 -18.04 17.66 -6.99
N ILE A 301 -17.45 16.49 -7.21
CA ILE A 301 -16.06 16.39 -7.70
C ILE A 301 -16.05 16.63 -9.19
N ALA A 302 -15.57 17.82 -9.58
CA ALA A 302 -15.46 18.18 -10.99
C ALA A 302 -14.49 17.22 -11.71
N LEU A 303 -14.81 16.91 -12.96
CA LEU A 303 -13.94 16.14 -13.83
C LEU A 303 -12.74 17.00 -14.26
N ARG A 304 -11.73 17.10 -13.40
CA ARG A 304 -10.48 17.87 -13.58
C ARG A 304 -9.27 16.92 -13.59
N PRO A 305 -8.86 16.42 -14.77
CA PRO A 305 -7.74 15.50 -14.90
C PRO A 305 -6.44 16.08 -14.30
N GLY A 306 -5.68 15.24 -13.61
CA GLY A 306 -4.38 15.58 -13.02
C GLY A 306 -4.44 16.35 -11.69
N THR A 307 -5.60 16.90 -11.33
CA THR A 307 -5.75 17.71 -10.11
C THR A 307 -6.33 16.88 -8.96
N ALA A 308 -5.63 16.84 -7.82
CA ALA A 308 -6.18 16.29 -6.59
C ALA A 308 -7.18 17.27 -5.97
N GLN A 309 -8.40 16.81 -5.73
CA GLN A 309 -9.49 17.61 -5.18
C GLN A 309 -9.82 17.12 -3.77
N THR A 310 -9.42 17.91 -2.78
CA THR A 310 -9.60 17.60 -1.36
C THR A 310 -11.07 17.66 -0.95
N THR A 311 -11.51 16.66 -0.19
CA THR A 311 -12.84 16.62 0.40
C THR A 311 -12.79 17.04 1.88
N ARG A 312 -13.94 17.04 2.55
CA ARG A 312 -14.03 17.18 4.01
C ARG A 312 -14.22 15.84 4.73
N LEU A 313 -14.15 14.73 4.00
CA LEU A 313 -14.47 13.40 4.50
C LEU A 313 -13.21 12.61 4.83
N GLN A 314 -13.33 11.70 5.79
CA GLN A 314 -12.34 10.71 6.13
C GLN A 314 -13.04 9.51 6.79
N PHE A 315 -12.49 8.32 6.62
CA PHE A 315 -12.99 7.12 7.28
C PHE A 315 -12.79 7.19 8.80
N ALA A 316 -13.62 6.44 9.52
CA ALA A 316 -13.47 6.15 10.94
C ALA A 316 -12.11 5.50 11.23
N ARG A 317 -11.66 5.74 12.46
CA ARG A 317 -10.43 5.16 12.98
C ARG A 317 -10.67 3.75 13.52
N HIS A 318 -9.71 2.86 13.32
CA HIS A 318 -9.71 1.48 13.81
C HIS A 318 -8.41 1.07 14.51
#